data_AF-A0A960JMR2-F1
#
_entry.id   AF-A0A960JMR2-F1
#
_cell.length_a   1.000
_cell.length_b   1.000
_cell.length_c   1.000
_cell.angle_alpha   90.00
_cell.angle_beta   90.00
_cell.angle_gamma   90.00
#
_symmetry.space_group_name_H-M   'P 1'
#
loop_
_entity.id
_entity.type
_entity.pdbx_description
1 polymer ?
#
loop_
_entity_poly.entity_id
_entity_poly.type
_entity_poly.pdbx_seq_one_letter_code
_entity_poly.pdbx_strand_id
1 'polypeptide(L)' 'FIGARTRAEAVAAFEQADAAIAPIHSMADVATDPHFLERESMVTVDGVGMPGVLARFSKTPGAVRWAGRDGTAQ' A
#
# COMPACT_ATOMS: atom_id res chain seq x y z
N PHE A 1 -26.16 13.83 0.79
CA PHE A 1 -25.49 13.44 2.05
C PHE A 1 -24.59 12.24 1.77
N ILE A 2 -23.38 12.16 2.36
CA ILE A 2 -22.37 11.14 2.02
C ILE A 2 -22.81 9.73 2.40
N GLY A 3 -23.38 9.53 3.60
CA GLY A 3 -23.79 8.20 4.08
C GLY A 3 -24.95 7.54 3.31
N ALA A 4 -25.55 8.23 2.35
CA ALA A 4 -26.58 7.68 1.47
C ALA A 4 -26.00 7.12 0.14
N ARG A 5 -24.68 7.21 -0.07
CA ARG A 5 -24.00 6.77 -1.29
C ARG A 5 -23.04 5.64 -0.98
N THR A 6 -22.82 4.78 -1.96
CA THR A 6 -21.72 3.82 -1.92
C THR A 6 -20.37 4.56 -2.00
N ARG A 7 -19.30 3.88 -1.59
CA ARG A 7 -17.93 4.40 -1.70
C ARG A 7 -17.60 4.84 -3.13
N ALA A 8 -17.96 4.02 -4.12
CA ALA A 8 -17.68 4.29 -5.53
C ALA A 8 -18.40 5.54 -6.04
N GLU A 9 -19.68 5.70 -5.71
CA GLU A 9 -20.47 6.88 -6.10
C GLU A 9 -19.94 8.16 -5.45
N ALA A 10 -19.52 8.09 -4.18
CA ALA A 10 -18.93 9.23 -3.50
C ALA A 10 -17.60 9.65 -4.14
N VAL A 11 -16.71 8.69 -4.45
CA VAL A 11 -15.43 8.98 -5.10
C VAL A 11 -15.64 9.59 -6.49
N ALA A 12 -16.47 8.97 -7.34
CA ALA A 12 -16.71 9.46 -8.69
C ALA A 12 -17.28 10.89 -8.72
N ALA A 13 -18.18 11.22 -7.79
CA ALA A 13 -18.75 12.57 -7.70
C ALA A 13 -17.71 13.64 -7.28
N PHE A 14 -16.74 13.27 -6.43
CA PHE A 14 -15.67 14.17 -6.01
C PHE A 14 -14.59 14.32 -7.10
N GLU A 15 -14.27 13.25 -7.82
CA GLU A 15 -13.39 13.29 -9.00
C GLU A 15 -13.93 14.24 -10.07
N GLN A 16 -15.23 14.17 -10.37
CA GLN A 16 -15.89 15.09 -11.31
C GLN A 16 -15.84 16.56 -10.88
N ALA A 17 -15.68 16.80 -9.57
CA ALA A 17 -15.61 18.13 -8.99
C ALA A 17 -14.15 18.58 -8.75
N ASP A 18 -13.15 17.83 -9.23
CA ASP A 18 -11.71 18.03 -8.96
C ASP A 18 -11.40 18.18 -7.46
N ALA A 19 -12.17 17.49 -6.62
CA ALA A 19 -12.04 17.54 -5.17
C ALA A 19 -11.16 16.38 -4.68
N ALA A 20 -10.20 16.69 -3.80
CA ALA A 20 -9.31 15.68 -3.22
C ALA A 20 -10.10 14.70 -2.33
N ILE A 21 -10.11 13.43 -2.74
CA ILE A 21 -10.74 12.33 -2.01
C ILE A 21 -9.90 11.06 -2.16
N ALA A 22 -9.94 10.19 -1.17
CA ALA A 22 -9.42 8.83 -1.26
C ALA A 22 -10.28 7.91 -0.38
N PRO A 23 -10.43 6.63 -0.75
CA PRO A 23 -11.06 5.65 0.12
C PRO A 23 -10.17 5.34 1.34
N ILE A 24 -10.80 4.91 2.43
CA ILE A 24 -10.07 4.25 3.51
C ILE A 24 -9.79 2.81 3.07
N HIS A 25 -8.51 2.45 2.96
CA HIS A 25 -8.09 1.11 2.58
C HIS A 25 -7.96 0.18 3.78
N SER A 26 -8.40 -1.06 3.60
CA SER A 26 -7.99 -2.20 4.41
C SER A 26 -6.63 -2.73 3.97
N MET A 27 -6.02 -3.63 4.74
CA MET A 27 -4.78 -4.29 4.33
C MET A 27 -4.93 -5.12 3.05
N ALA A 28 -6.13 -5.69 2.81
CA ALA A 28 -6.42 -6.40 1.57
C ALA A 28 -6.45 -5.45 0.37
N ASP A 29 -7.04 -4.25 0.53
CA ASP A 29 -7.03 -3.24 -0.51
C ASP A 29 -5.59 -2.81 -0.84
N VAL A 30 -4.78 -2.51 0.20
CA VAL A 30 -3.36 -2.13 0.04
C VAL A 30 -2.54 -3.19 -0.71
N ALA A 31 -2.79 -4.48 -0.45
CA ALA A 31 -2.08 -5.57 -1.10
C ALA A 31 -2.36 -5.68 -2.60
N THR A 32 -3.48 -5.13 -3.07
CA THR A 32 -3.92 -5.20 -4.47
C THR A 32 -3.95 -3.85 -5.18
N ASP A 33 -3.65 -2.76 -4.47
CA ASP A 33 -3.71 -1.41 -5.03
C ASP A 33 -2.61 -1.20 -6.08
N PRO A 34 -2.94 -0.76 -7.31
CA PRO A 34 -1.96 -0.58 -8.38
C PRO A 34 -0.80 0.33 -7.99
N HIS A 35 -1.06 1.41 -7.24
CA HIS A 35 -0.01 2.34 -6.82
C HIS A 35 0.96 1.69 -5.83
N PHE A 36 0.47 0.84 -4.92
CA PHE A 36 1.33 0.11 -4.00
C PHE A 36 2.17 -0.96 -4.70
N LEU A 37 1.58 -1.66 -5.68
CA LEU A 37 2.25 -2.70 -6.47
C LEU A 37 3.35 -2.11 -7.36
N GLU A 38 3.05 -1.06 -8.13
CA GLU A 38 4.00 -0.41 -9.04
C GLU A 38 5.22 0.17 -8.33
N ARG A 39 5.05 0.53 -7.06
CA ARG A 39 6.08 1.16 -6.24
C ARG A 39 6.84 0.20 -5.33
N GLU A 40 6.47 -1.08 -5.34
CA GLU A 40 7.03 -2.09 -4.44
C GLU A 40 6.93 -1.65 -2.95
N SER A 41 5.86 -0.92 -2.60
CA SER A 41 5.63 -0.39 -1.25
C SER A 41 5.37 -1.51 -0.24
N MET A 42 4.88 -2.65 -0.72
CA MET A 42 4.77 -3.92 -0.01
C MET A 42 5.54 -4.97 -0.78
N VAL A 43 6.37 -5.76 -0.09
CA VAL A 43 7.19 -6.83 -0.65
C VAL A 43 6.92 -8.13 0.09
N THR A 44 7.21 -9.26 -0.56
CA THR A 44 7.18 -10.59 0.08
C THR A 44 8.59 -11.12 0.17
N VAL A 45 9.05 -11.40 1.39
CA VAL A 45 10.36 -12.00 1.67
C VAL A 45 10.12 -13.25 2.50
N ASP A 46 10.71 -14.38 2.08
CA ASP A 46 10.55 -15.68 2.74
C ASP A 46 9.07 -16.08 2.98
N GLY A 47 8.19 -15.71 2.04
CA GLY A 47 6.75 -15.99 2.12
C GLY A 47 5.95 -15.04 3.04
N VAL A 48 6.61 -14.06 3.66
CA VAL A 48 5.98 -13.09 4.57
C VAL A 48 5.84 -11.73 3.88
N GLY A 49 4.61 -11.21 3.82
CA GLY A 49 4.32 -9.87 3.33
C GLY A 49 4.73 -8.79 4.34
N MET A 50 5.48 -7.79 3.90
CA MET A 50 5.96 -6.68 4.74
C MET A 50 6.13 -5.40 3.94
N PRO A 51 6.23 -4.23 4.61
CA PRO A 51 6.59 -3.00 3.95
C PRO A 51 7.95 -3.10 3.24
N GLY A 52 8.02 -2.56 2.02
CA GLY A 52 9.27 -2.37 1.29
C GLY A 52 10.13 -1.25 1.87
N VAL A 53 11.24 -0.95 1.20
CA VAL A 53 12.09 0.18 1.60
C VAL A 53 11.38 1.49 1.26
N LEU A 54 11.13 2.33 2.27
CA LEU A 54 10.32 3.55 2.13
C LEU A 54 10.81 4.54 1.07
N ALA A 55 12.14 4.62 0.88
CA ALA A 55 12.76 5.55 -0.06
C ALA A 55 13.65 4.81 -1.06
N ARG A 56 13.53 5.19 -2.34
CA ARG A 56 14.37 4.68 -3.43
C ARG A 56 15.42 5.72 -3.79
N PHE A 57 16.64 5.52 -3.31
CA PHE A 57 17.76 6.37 -3.71
C PHE A 57 18.31 5.94 -5.07
N SER A 58 18.55 6.90 -5.95
CA SER A 58 18.99 6.63 -7.33
C SER A 58 20.43 6.10 -7.41
N LYS A 59 21.31 6.49 -6.47
CA LYS A 59 22.72 6.06 -6.46
C LYS A 59 23.00 4.88 -5.52
N THR A 60 22.24 4.78 -4.42
CA THR A 60 22.46 3.78 -3.36
C THR A 60 21.12 3.17 -2.95
N PRO A 61 20.46 2.42 -3.85
CA PRO A 61 19.17 1.82 -3.56
C PRO A 61 19.27 0.85 -2.38
N GLY A 62 18.34 0.97 -1.43
CA GLY A 62 18.20 0.03 -0.33
C GLY A 62 17.50 -1.25 -0.78
N ALA A 63 17.66 -2.33 -0.02
CA ALA A 63 16.98 -3.61 -0.24
C ALA A 63 16.62 -4.28 1.10
N VAL A 64 15.47 -4.95 1.15
CA VAL A 64 15.11 -5.87 2.24
C VAL A 64 15.90 -7.17 2.03
N ARG A 65 16.63 -7.62 3.05
CA ARG A 65 17.55 -8.78 2.94
C ARG A 65 17.04 -10.05 3.61
N TRP A 66 16.12 -9.94 4.57
CA TRP A 66 15.59 -11.05 5.35
C TRP A 66 14.28 -10.62 6.03
N ALA A 67 13.37 -11.57 6.27
CA ALA A 67 12.01 -11.30 6.79
C ALA A 67 11.93 -11.09 8.31
N GLY A 68 12.89 -11.63 9.04
CA GLY A 68 13.02 -11.55 10.49
C GLY A 68 14.26 -12.34 10.92
N ARG A 69 14.66 -12.27 12.19
CA ARG A 69 15.36 -13.43 12.75
C ARG A 69 14.31 -14.50 13.01
N ASP A 70 14.64 -15.75 12.71
CA ASP A 70 13.82 -16.87 13.18
C ASP A 70 13.70 -16.77 14.69
N GLY A 71 12.46 -16.84 15.20
CA GLY A 71 12.16 -16.71 16.63
C GLY A 71 12.73 -17.83 17.51
N THR A 72 13.57 -18.71 16.95
CA THR A 72 14.28 -19.80 17.65
C THR A 72 15.65 -19.37 18.18
N ALA A 73 15.82 -18.10 18.52
CA ALA A 73 16.89 -17.70 19.44
C ALA A 73 16.52 -18.24 20.84
N GLN A 74 16.96 -19.46 21.12
CA GLN A 74 17.22 -19.96 22.48
C GLN A 74 18.54 -19.35 22.98
#